data_AF-A0A353CRB4-F1
#
_entry.id   AF-A0A353CRB4-F1
#
_cell.length_a   1.000
_cell.length_b   1.000
_cell.length_c   1.000
_cell.angle_alpha   90.00
_cell.angle_beta   90.00
_cell.angle_gamma   90.00
#
_symmetry.space_group_name_H-M   'P 1'
#
loop_
_entity.id
_entity.type
_entity.pdbx_description
1 polymer ?
#
loop_
_entity_poly.entity_id
_entity_poly.type
_entity_poly.pdbx_seq_one_letter_code
_entity_poly.pdbx_strand_id
1 'polypeptide(L)'
;MDTLEKIKALLLREAEKLPRSRDGWLALLKKNQELILRLSALAVFAGGGALFMLFGPPHLITLTETPSFCGTCHSMKGQHKDWRLSSHRQNWCIDCHLPNDNAANHYLWKSIDGGKDVFFEFSGLREHDEISLTEHGKRVLQKNCIRCHGDLMARMDTTRACIDCHRGIAHRRVGLPGARYTEDR
;
A
#
# COMPACT_ATOMS: atom_id res chain seq x y z
N MET A 1 5.62 54.73 28.84
CA MET A 1 4.70 53.65 29.26
C MET A 1 5.10 52.39 28.52
N ASP A 2 5.63 51.41 29.25
CA ASP A 2 6.25 50.20 28.72
C ASP A 2 5.24 49.32 27.95
N THR A 3 5.71 48.62 26.91
CA THR A 3 4.89 47.79 26.01
C THR A 3 4.19 46.66 26.79
N LEU A 4 4.86 46.13 27.81
CA LEU A 4 4.33 45.13 28.75
C LEU A 4 3.12 45.65 29.54
N GLU A 5 3.16 46.88 30.04
CA GLU A 5 2.04 47.49 30.78
C GLU A 5 0.83 47.72 29.88
N LYS A 6 1.03 48.09 28.60
CA LYS A 6 -0.06 48.19 27.62
C LYS A 6 -0.71 46.84 27.34
N ILE A 7 0.08 45.78 27.18
CA ILE A 7 -0.41 44.42 26.96
C ILE A 7 -1.20 43.95 28.19
N LYS A 8 -0.68 44.19 29.39
CA LYS A 8 -1.35 43.81 30.65
C LYS A 8 -2.68 44.54 30.82
N ALA A 9 -2.72 45.84 30.54
CA ALA A 9 -3.95 46.63 30.58
C ALA A 9 -4.99 46.17 29.55
N LEU A 10 -4.56 45.78 28.34
CA LEU A 10 -5.44 45.22 27.31
C LEU A 10 -6.01 43.87 27.74
N LEU A 11 -5.17 42.98 28.26
CA LEU A 11 -5.59 41.65 28.73
C LEU A 11 -6.59 41.76 29.89
N LEU A 12 -6.36 42.66 30.85
CA LEU A 12 -7.27 42.90 31.97
C LEU A 12 -8.62 43.44 31.52
N ARG A 13 -8.64 44.39 30.57
CA ARG A 13 -9.89 44.92 29.99
C ARG A 13 -10.69 43.85 29.27
N GLU A 14 -10.01 42.95 28.56
CA GLU A 14 -10.70 41.89 27.82
C GLU A 14 -11.17 40.76 28.74
N ALA A 15 -10.40 40.44 29.79
CA ALA A 15 -10.79 39.49 30.82
C ALA A 15 -12.03 39.96 31.61
N GLU A 16 -12.21 41.27 31.76
CA GLU A 16 -13.39 41.83 32.43
C GLU A 16 -14.69 41.63 31.66
N LYS A 17 -14.61 41.43 30.33
CA LYS A 17 -15.78 41.12 29.48
C LYS A 17 -16.20 39.65 29.54
N LEU A 18 -15.40 38.78 30.18
CA LEU A 18 -15.71 37.36 30.29
C LEU A 18 -16.75 37.09 31.39
N PRO A 19 -17.67 36.14 31.20
CA PRO A 19 -18.65 35.79 32.22
C PRO A 19 -17.96 35.26 33.49
N ARG A 20 -18.35 35.79 34.66
CA ARG A 20 -17.82 35.36 35.97
C ARG A 20 -18.64 34.26 36.65
N SER A 21 -19.82 33.92 36.10
CA SER A 21 -20.74 32.92 36.67
C SER A 21 -20.92 31.71 35.75
N ARG A 22 -21.24 30.55 36.33
CA ARG A 22 -21.53 29.31 35.58
C ARG A 22 -22.62 29.52 34.52
N ASP A 23 -23.68 30.24 34.88
CA ASP A 23 -24.81 30.49 33.98
C ASP A 23 -24.44 31.45 32.84
N GLY A 24 -23.53 32.39 33.09
CA GLY A 24 -22.94 33.24 32.04
C GLY A 24 -22.10 32.44 31.04
N TRP A 25 -21.31 31.48 31.52
CA TRP A 25 -20.58 30.54 30.66
C TRP A 25 -21.52 29.63 29.87
N LEU A 26 -22.58 29.10 30.49
CA LEU A 26 -23.60 28.30 29.81
C LEU A 26 -24.32 29.10 28.72
N ALA A 27 -24.67 30.36 28.98
CA ALA A 27 -25.29 31.23 27.99
C ALA A 27 -24.36 31.51 26.80
N LEU A 28 -23.06 31.72 27.06
CA LEU A 28 -22.05 31.92 26.02
C LEU A 28 -21.86 30.65 25.16
N LEU A 29 -21.81 29.48 25.79
CA LEU A 29 -21.72 28.19 25.11
C LEU A 29 -22.96 27.91 24.26
N LYS A 30 -24.16 28.18 24.79
CA LYS A 30 -25.43 28.00 24.07
C LYS A 30 -25.54 28.98 22.89
N LYS A 31 -25.09 30.23 23.07
CA LYS A 31 -25.02 31.24 22.02
C LYS A 31 -24.12 30.80 20.86
N ASN A 32 -23.02 30.13 21.16
CA ASN A 32 -22.03 29.69 20.17
C ASN A 32 -22.10 28.18 19.87
N GLN A 33 -23.18 27.49 20.26
CA GLN A 33 -23.28 26.02 20.23
C GLN A 33 -23.05 25.44 18.84
N GLU A 34 -23.63 26.07 17.81
CA GLU A 34 -23.50 25.65 16.41
C GLU A 34 -22.04 25.74 15.93
N LEU A 35 -21.36 26.81 16.28
CA LEU A 35 -19.96 27.02 15.93
C LEU A 35 -19.06 26.00 16.65
N ILE A 36 -19.31 25.78 17.94
CA ILE A 36 -18.57 24.81 18.75
C ILE A 36 -18.78 23.39 18.20
N LEU A 37 -20.00 23.01 17.88
CA LEU A 37 -20.31 21.69 17.32
C LEU A 37 -19.63 21.48 15.95
N ARG A 38 -19.66 22.49 15.07
CA ARG A 38 -18.98 22.42 13.77
C ARG A 38 -17.46 22.28 13.90
N LEU A 39 -16.84 23.07 14.78
CA LEU A 39 -15.40 22.99 15.01
C LEU A 39 -15.01 21.66 15.67
N SER A 40 -15.82 21.17 16.61
CA SER A 40 -15.63 19.85 17.23
C SER A 40 -15.71 18.74 16.20
N ALA A 41 -16.74 18.76 15.35
CA ALA A 41 -16.92 17.77 14.28
C ALA A 41 -15.73 17.81 13.31
N LEU A 42 -15.33 19.00 12.85
CA LEU A 42 -14.18 19.17 11.97
C LEU A 42 -12.90 18.64 12.62
N ALA A 43 -12.67 18.91 13.91
CA ALA A 43 -11.51 18.42 14.65
C ALA A 43 -11.52 16.89 14.78
N VAL A 44 -12.68 16.27 15.02
CA VAL A 44 -12.83 14.82 15.06
C VAL A 44 -12.60 14.19 13.68
N PHE A 45 -13.14 14.76 12.61
CA PHE A 45 -12.92 14.26 11.25
C PHE A 45 -11.47 14.43 10.80
N ALA A 46 -10.88 15.60 11.04
CA ALA A 46 -9.47 15.86 10.69
C ALA A 46 -8.52 15.00 11.54
N GLY A 47 -8.74 14.92 12.85
CA GLY A 47 -7.94 14.10 13.76
C GLY A 47 -8.09 12.61 13.48
N GLY A 48 -9.32 12.13 13.28
CA GLY A 48 -9.60 10.76 12.89
C GLY A 48 -9.02 10.40 11.52
N GLY A 49 -9.13 11.29 10.54
CA GLY A 49 -8.52 11.12 9.22
C GLY A 49 -7.00 11.10 9.27
N ALA A 50 -6.37 11.94 10.10
CA ALA A 50 -4.92 11.95 10.30
C ALA A 50 -4.44 10.67 10.98
N LEU A 51 -5.12 10.21 12.03
CA LEU A 51 -4.81 8.94 12.69
C LEU A 51 -5.01 7.75 11.76
N PHE A 52 -6.09 7.74 10.98
CA PHE A 52 -6.32 6.73 9.96
C PHE A 52 -5.19 6.71 8.94
N MET A 53 -4.80 7.86 8.38
CA MET A 53 -3.68 7.95 7.42
C MET A 53 -2.33 7.52 8.03
N LEU A 54 -2.09 7.80 9.31
CA LEU A 54 -0.82 7.50 9.96
C LEU A 54 -0.68 6.01 10.33
N PHE A 55 -1.76 5.36 10.76
CA PHE A 55 -1.72 4.00 11.30
C PHE A 55 -2.45 2.94 10.46
N GLY A 56 -3.27 3.35 9.50
CA GLY A 56 -4.06 2.44 8.67
C GLY A 56 -3.38 2.11 7.34
N PRO A 57 -3.53 2.95 6.29
CA PRO A 57 -3.12 2.63 4.93
C PRO A 57 -1.63 2.29 4.79
N PRO A 58 -0.66 3.02 5.35
CA PRO A 58 0.75 2.73 5.12
C PRO A 58 1.16 1.34 5.61
N HIS A 59 0.71 0.96 6.81
CA HIS A 59 1.05 -0.34 7.39
C HIS A 59 0.39 -1.50 6.63
N LEU A 60 -0.88 -1.33 6.24
CA LEU A 60 -1.61 -2.31 5.44
C LEU A 60 -1.01 -2.46 4.04
N ILE A 61 -0.61 -1.37 3.41
CA ILE A 61 0.06 -1.39 2.11
C ILE A 61 1.35 -2.20 2.21
N THR A 62 2.23 -1.89 3.16
CA THR A 62 3.49 -2.64 3.34
C THR A 62 3.24 -4.11 3.65
N LEU A 63 2.26 -4.43 4.51
CA LEU A 63 1.91 -5.82 4.83
C LEU A 63 1.50 -6.60 3.56
N THR A 64 0.63 -6.01 2.75
CA THR A 64 0.12 -6.61 1.50
C THR A 64 1.15 -6.65 0.37
N GLU A 65 2.35 -6.10 0.57
CA GLU A 65 3.47 -6.19 -0.37
C GLU A 65 4.47 -7.30 0.00
N THR A 66 4.35 -7.86 1.21
CA THR A 66 5.25 -8.90 1.69
C THR A 66 5.04 -10.24 0.97
N PRO A 67 6.11 -11.01 0.72
CA PRO A 67 5.99 -12.37 0.19
C PRO A 67 5.13 -13.30 1.06
N SER A 68 5.18 -13.11 2.37
CA SER A 68 4.34 -13.84 3.32
C SER A 68 2.86 -13.63 3.09
N PHE A 69 2.44 -12.40 2.76
CA PHE A 69 1.05 -12.09 2.41
C PHE A 69 0.65 -12.78 1.10
N CYS A 70 1.47 -12.67 0.06
CA CYS A 70 1.22 -13.33 -1.23
C CYS A 70 1.08 -14.86 -1.08
N GLY A 71 1.84 -15.48 -0.17
CA GLY A 71 1.77 -16.92 0.11
C GLY A 71 0.58 -17.38 0.96
N THR A 72 -0.33 -16.48 1.38
CA THR A 72 -1.49 -16.85 2.21
C THR A 72 -2.60 -17.57 1.43
N CYS A 73 -2.82 -17.18 0.17
CA CYS A 73 -3.79 -17.83 -0.71
C CYS A 73 -3.28 -19.20 -1.15
N HIS A 74 -4.18 -20.19 -1.27
CA HIS A 74 -3.77 -21.55 -1.65
C HIS A 74 -3.20 -21.57 -3.08
N SER A 75 -3.76 -20.77 -3.98
CA SER A 75 -3.41 -20.67 -5.39
C SER A 75 -1.96 -20.22 -5.59
N MET A 76 -1.42 -19.44 -4.65
CA MET A 76 -0.09 -18.85 -4.73
C MET A 76 1.00 -19.65 -4.00
N LYS A 77 0.64 -20.73 -3.27
CA LYS A 77 1.61 -21.51 -2.47
C LYS A 77 2.75 -22.09 -3.31
N GLY A 78 2.46 -22.58 -4.52
CA GLY A 78 3.48 -23.09 -5.43
C GLY A 78 4.50 -22.02 -5.82
N GLN A 79 4.02 -20.85 -6.22
CA GLN A 79 4.86 -19.72 -6.63
C GLN A 79 5.73 -19.21 -5.46
N HIS A 80 5.13 -19.10 -4.26
CA HIS A 80 5.84 -18.69 -3.05
C HIS A 80 6.92 -19.72 -2.65
N LYS A 81 6.65 -21.03 -2.78
CA LYS A 81 7.63 -22.09 -2.51
C LYS A 81 8.83 -21.98 -3.44
N ASP A 82 8.60 -21.79 -4.74
CA ASP A 82 9.68 -21.68 -5.71
C ASP A 82 10.45 -20.36 -5.58
N TRP A 83 9.77 -19.26 -5.22
CA TRP A 83 10.43 -18.01 -4.83
C TRP A 83 11.41 -18.21 -3.67
N ARG A 84 10.99 -18.91 -2.59
CA ARG A 84 11.84 -19.19 -1.42
C ARG A 84 13.12 -19.95 -1.75
N LEU A 85 13.10 -20.75 -2.82
CA LEU A 85 14.23 -21.56 -3.30
C LEU A 85 15.05 -20.86 -4.38
N SER A 86 14.59 -19.72 -4.89
CA SER A 86 15.26 -18.97 -5.95
C SER A 86 16.38 -18.08 -5.43
N SER A 87 17.23 -17.61 -6.34
CA SER A 87 18.23 -16.58 -6.05
C SER A 87 17.63 -15.22 -5.65
N HIS A 88 16.33 -15.00 -5.91
CA HIS A 88 15.61 -13.75 -5.59
C HIS A 88 14.78 -13.86 -4.30
N ARG A 89 15.01 -14.87 -3.46
CA ARG A 89 14.28 -15.09 -2.19
C ARG A 89 14.42 -13.96 -1.16
N GLN A 90 15.28 -12.97 -1.41
CA GLN A 90 15.44 -11.78 -0.56
C GLN A 90 14.67 -10.57 -1.10
N ASN A 91 14.20 -10.63 -2.35
CA ASN A 91 13.37 -9.61 -2.98
C ASN A 91 11.90 -9.89 -2.72
N TRP A 92 11.09 -8.84 -2.68
CA TRP A 92 9.66 -8.99 -2.51
C TRP A 92 9.01 -9.40 -3.83
N CYS A 93 7.85 -10.08 -3.77
CA CYS A 93 7.10 -10.46 -4.97
C CYS A 93 6.83 -9.24 -5.87
N ILE A 94 6.48 -8.12 -5.23
CA ILE A 94 6.16 -6.85 -5.90
C ILE A 94 7.35 -6.21 -6.63
N ASP A 95 8.59 -6.53 -6.27
CA ASP A 95 9.79 -5.99 -6.93
C ASP A 95 9.87 -6.45 -8.40
N CYS A 96 9.30 -7.62 -8.67
CA CYS A 96 9.22 -8.24 -9.98
C CYS A 96 7.84 -8.05 -10.62
N HIS A 97 6.77 -8.21 -9.84
CA HIS A 97 5.40 -8.31 -10.35
C HIS A 97 4.63 -6.98 -10.45
N LEU A 98 5.06 -5.92 -9.79
CA LEU A 98 4.42 -4.60 -9.88
C LEU A 98 5.31 -3.56 -10.57
N PRO A 99 4.75 -2.52 -11.21
CA PRO A 99 5.51 -1.41 -11.73
C PRO A 99 6.25 -0.68 -10.60
N ASN A 100 7.56 -0.47 -10.76
CA ASN A 100 8.39 0.24 -9.79
C ASN A 100 9.03 1.50 -10.41
N ASP A 101 8.37 2.09 -11.40
CA ASP A 101 8.80 3.33 -12.07
C ASP A 101 8.40 4.58 -11.29
N ASN A 102 7.23 4.57 -10.66
CA ASN A 102 6.79 5.61 -9.73
C ASN A 102 5.70 5.08 -8.77
N ALA A 103 5.55 5.74 -7.63
CA ALA A 103 4.61 5.30 -6.58
C ALA A 103 3.14 5.30 -7.04
N ALA A 104 2.72 6.28 -7.85
CA ALA A 104 1.33 6.38 -8.30
C ALA A 104 0.95 5.18 -9.20
N ASN A 105 1.80 4.85 -10.16
CA ASN A 105 1.61 3.71 -11.05
C ASN A 105 1.70 2.38 -10.28
N HIS A 106 2.62 2.28 -9.32
CA HIS A 106 2.73 1.12 -8.43
C HIS A 106 1.42 0.85 -7.69
N TYR A 107 0.87 1.85 -6.99
CA TYR A 107 -0.34 1.69 -6.20
C TYR A 107 -1.60 1.50 -7.05
N LEU A 108 -1.64 2.09 -8.24
CA LEU A 108 -2.72 1.86 -9.20
C LEU A 108 -2.77 0.37 -9.61
N TRP A 109 -1.65 -0.17 -10.08
CA TRP A 109 -1.60 -1.56 -10.52
C TRP A 109 -1.69 -2.55 -9.36
N LYS A 110 -1.15 -2.24 -8.19
CA LYS A 110 -1.38 -3.01 -6.96
C LYS A 110 -2.86 -3.18 -6.66
N SER A 111 -3.64 -2.11 -6.81
CA SER A 111 -5.08 -2.13 -6.55
C SER A 111 -5.84 -2.92 -7.62
N ILE A 112 -5.48 -2.74 -8.89
CA ILE A 112 -6.13 -3.44 -10.02
C ILE A 112 -5.84 -4.94 -9.96
N ASP A 113 -4.56 -5.33 -9.90
CA ASP A 113 -4.14 -6.73 -9.92
C ASP A 113 -4.56 -7.43 -8.61
N GLY A 114 -4.34 -6.80 -7.46
CA GLY A 114 -4.74 -7.35 -6.17
C GLY A 114 -6.27 -7.50 -6.04
N GLY A 115 -7.05 -6.52 -6.52
CA GLY A 115 -8.51 -6.62 -6.53
C GLY A 115 -9.02 -7.74 -7.44
N LYS A 116 -8.36 -7.93 -8.59
CA LYS A 116 -8.65 -9.04 -9.51
C LYS A 116 -8.33 -10.39 -8.85
N ASP A 117 -7.17 -10.54 -8.24
CA ASP A 117 -6.75 -11.78 -7.58
C ASP A 117 -7.71 -12.17 -6.45
N VAL A 118 -8.09 -11.21 -5.60
CA VAL A 118 -9.10 -11.42 -4.54
C VAL A 118 -10.43 -11.84 -5.15
N PHE A 119 -10.90 -11.15 -6.19
CA PHE A 119 -12.15 -11.51 -6.85
C PHE A 119 -12.15 -12.96 -7.36
N PHE A 120 -11.09 -13.40 -8.03
CA PHE A 120 -11.01 -14.78 -8.55
C PHE A 120 -10.81 -15.83 -7.45
N GLU A 121 -10.08 -15.52 -6.38
CA GLU A 121 -9.90 -16.44 -5.25
C GLU A 121 -11.24 -16.70 -4.52
N PHE A 122 -12.10 -15.67 -4.38
CA PHE A 122 -13.35 -15.79 -3.62
C PHE A 122 -14.60 -16.05 -4.47
N SER A 123 -14.59 -15.76 -5.77
CA SER A 123 -15.77 -16.00 -6.64
C SER A 123 -15.92 -17.45 -7.08
N GLY A 124 -14.87 -18.27 -6.98
CA GLY A 124 -14.86 -19.64 -7.52
C GLY A 124 -14.87 -19.71 -9.05
N LEU A 125 -14.75 -18.57 -9.74
CA LEU A 125 -14.74 -18.48 -11.21
C LEU A 125 -13.36 -18.75 -11.82
N ARG A 126 -12.40 -19.24 -11.03
CA ARG A 126 -11.06 -19.52 -11.51
C ARG A 126 -11.08 -20.80 -12.34
N GLU A 127 -11.00 -20.62 -13.66
CA GLU A 127 -11.23 -21.69 -14.64
C GLU A 127 -10.07 -22.70 -14.72
N HIS A 128 -8.85 -22.29 -14.32
CA HIS A 128 -7.64 -23.12 -14.35
C HIS A 128 -6.78 -22.93 -13.10
N ASP A 129 -6.15 -24.02 -12.66
CA ASP A 129 -5.12 -23.97 -11.60
C ASP A 129 -3.80 -23.34 -12.07
N GLU A 130 -3.57 -23.29 -13.38
CA GLU A 130 -2.35 -22.74 -13.96
C GLU A 130 -2.39 -21.20 -13.97
N ILE A 131 -1.50 -20.60 -13.17
CA ILE A 131 -1.32 -19.15 -13.10
C ILE A 131 -0.34 -18.73 -14.20
N SER A 132 -0.78 -17.81 -15.06
CA SER A 132 0.07 -17.21 -16.09
C SER A 132 0.02 -15.69 -16.03
N LEU A 133 1.14 -15.06 -16.38
CA LEU A 133 1.20 -13.61 -16.46
C LEU A 133 0.46 -13.10 -17.70
N THR A 134 -0.32 -12.04 -17.49
CA THR A 134 -0.87 -11.23 -18.58
C THR A 134 0.25 -10.58 -19.39
N GLU A 135 -0.06 -10.10 -20.60
CA GLU A 135 0.90 -9.32 -21.40
C GLU A 135 1.41 -8.07 -20.68
N HIS A 136 0.57 -7.45 -19.84
CA HIS A 136 1.00 -6.37 -18.96
C HIS A 136 2.03 -6.87 -17.94
N GLY A 137 1.71 -7.96 -17.23
CA GLY A 137 2.60 -8.55 -16.24
C GLY A 137 3.96 -8.97 -16.83
N LYS A 138 3.98 -9.53 -18.05
CA LYS A 138 5.22 -9.86 -18.76
C LYS A 138 6.09 -8.62 -19.03
N ARG A 139 5.49 -7.50 -19.45
CA ARG A 139 6.21 -6.24 -19.68
C ARG A 139 6.74 -5.63 -18.38
N VAL A 140 5.95 -5.66 -17.31
CA VAL A 140 6.36 -5.19 -15.98
C VAL A 140 7.54 -6.02 -15.47
N LEU A 141 7.43 -7.34 -15.56
CA LEU A 141 8.50 -8.26 -15.17
C LEU A 141 9.80 -7.97 -15.92
N GLN A 142 9.74 -7.86 -17.26
CA GLN A 142 10.91 -7.53 -18.09
C GLN A 142 11.55 -6.20 -17.68
N LYS A 143 10.73 -5.16 -17.46
CA LYS A 143 11.23 -3.85 -17.00
C LYS A 143 11.91 -3.95 -15.64
N ASN A 144 11.37 -4.73 -14.72
CA ASN A 144 11.96 -4.91 -13.40
C ASN A 144 13.26 -5.72 -13.43
N CYS A 145 13.39 -6.70 -14.33
CA CYS A 145 14.68 -7.37 -14.59
C CYS A 145 15.73 -6.32 -15.00
N ILE A 146 15.40 -5.46 -15.98
CA ILE A 146 16.33 -4.44 -16.48
C ILE A 146 16.59 -3.36 -15.43
N ARG A 147 15.60 -3.00 -14.61
CA ARG A 147 15.76 -2.01 -13.52
C ARG A 147 16.84 -2.41 -12.54
N CYS A 148 16.86 -3.67 -12.11
CA CYS A 148 17.84 -4.18 -11.14
C CYS A 148 19.15 -4.63 -11.79
N HIS A 149 19.12 -5.10 -13.04
CA HIS A 149 20.31 -5.58 -13.78
C HIS A 149 20.82 -4.60 -14.83
N GLY A 150 20.47 -3.32 -14.73
CA GLY A 150 20.66 -2.31 -15.78
C GLY A 150 22.09 -2.22 -16.30
N ASP A 151 23.08 -2.21 -15.41
CA ASP A 151 24.49 -2.13 -15.78
C ASP A 151 24.95 -3.32 -16.62
N LEU A 152 24.47 -4.53 -16.30
CA LEU A 152 24.76 -5.72 -17.08
C LEU A 152 24.02 -5.70 -18.43
N MET A 153 22.82 -5.13 -18.46
CA MET A 153 21.96 -5.07 -19.64
C MET A 153 22.30 -3.93 -20.60
N ALA A 154 23.10 -2.95 -20.19
CA ALA A 154 23.43 -1.76 -20.98
C ALA A 154 24.06 -2.06 -22.36
N ARG A 155 24.62 -3.26 -22.54
CA ARG A 155 25.22 -3.72 -23.81
C ARG A 155 24.63 -5.04 -24.33
N MET A 156 23.48 -5.44 -23.80
CA MET A 156 22.83 -6.70 -24.14
C MET A 156 21.58 -6.45 -25.00
N ASP A 157 21.27 -7.39 -25.88
CA ASP A 157 20.00 -7.42 -26.58
C ASP A 157 18.88 -7.86 -25.63
N THR A 158 17.94 -6.95 -25.37
CA THR A 158 16.77 -7.20 -24.51
C THR A 158 15.47 -7.36 -25.32
N THR A 159 15.55 -7.65 -26.62
CA THR A 159 14.37 -7.94 -27.47
C THR A 159 13.67 -9.23 -27.06
N ARG A 160 14.42 -10.19 -26.51
CA ARG A 160 13.89 -11.42 -25.89
C ARG A 160 13.61 -11.19 -24.41
N ALA A 161 12.60 -11.87 -23.88
CA ALA A 161 12.30 -11.78 -22.46
C ALA A 161 13.41 -12.49 -21.66
N CYS A 162 13.85 -11.89 -20.56
CA CYS A 162 14.92 -12.44 -19.73
C CYS A 162 14.62 -13.88 -19.29
N ILE A 163 13.34 -14.14 -18.97
CA ILE A 163 12.85 -15.45 -18.52
C ILE A 163 12.81 -16.53 -19.61
N ASP A 164 12.95 -16.18 -20.90
CA ASP A 164 13.02 -17.17 -21.98
C ASP A 164 14.28 -18.03 -21.89
N CYS A 165 15.37 -17.42 -21.40
CA CYS A 165 16.64 -18.07 -21.08
C CYS A 165 16.75 -18.38 -19.59
N HIS A 166 16.39 -17.44 -18.71
CA HIS A 166 16.41 -17.60 -17.24
C HIS A 166 15.16 -18.32 -16.70
N ARG A 167 14.88 -19.50 -17.25
CA ARG A 167 13.63 -20.25 -17.01
C ARG A 167 13.40 -20.63 -15.55
N GLY A 168 14.47 -20.83 -14.78
CA GLY A 168 14.40 -21.14 -13.35
C GLY A 168 13.88 -19.99 -12.48
N ILE A 169 13.88 -18.76 -13.00
CA ILE A 169 13.34 -17.58 -12.30
C ILE A 169 11.81 -17.48 -12.47
N ALA A 170 11.23 -18.09 -13.51
CA ALA A 170 9.80 -18.02 -13.80
C ALA A 170 8.95 -18.97 -12.94
N HIS A 171 9.34 -19.20 -11.68
CA HIS A 171 8.69 -20.13 -10.74
C HIS A 171 8.42 -21.52 -11.32
N ARG A 172 9.31 -21.97 -12.21
CA ARG A 172 9.28 -23.30 -12.83
C ARG A 172 10.54 -24.02 -12.41
N ARG A 173 10.42 -25.08 -11.61
CA ARG A 173 11.56 -25.94 -11.29
C ARG A 173 12.16 -26.51 -12.57
N VAL A 174 13.42 -26.18 -12.83
CA VAL A 174 14.22 -26.84 -13.86
C VAL A 174 14.54 -28.23 -13.33
N GLY A 175 13.89 -29.26 -13.90
CA GLY A 175 14.14 -30.66 -13.51
C GLY A 175 12.98 -31.64 -13.66
N LEU A 176 11.77 -31.19 -13.99
CA LEU A 176 10.65 -32.09 -14.28
C LEU A 176 9.93 -31.65 -15.56
N PRO A 177 10.23 -32.23 -16.72
CA PRO A 177 9.36 -32.14 -17.88
C PRO A 177 8.02 -32.80 -17.48
N GLY A 178 7.00 -31.99 -17.19
CA GLY A 178 5.69 -32.50 -16.80
C GLY A 178 5.41 -32.62 -15.30
N ALA A 179 6.10 -31.86 -14.42
CA ALA A 179 5.58 -31.61 -13.06
C ALA A 179 4.33 -30.73 -13.11
N ARG A 180 3.25 -31.35 -13.60
CA ARG A 180 1.90 -31.07 -13.17
C ARG A 180 1.92 -31.11 -11.65
N TYR A 181 1.35 -30.09 -11.03
CA TYR A 181 1.03 -30.10 -9.60
C TYR A 181 -0.03 -31.20 -9.42
N THR A 182 0.39 -32.46 -9.35
CA THR A 182 -0.49 -33.53 -8.89
C THR A 182 -0.72 -33.26 -7.43
N GLU A 183 -1.96 -32.94 -7.10
CA GLU A 183 -2.49 -32.89 -5.75
C GLU A 183 -2.00 -34.11 -4.96
N ASP A 184 -1.21 -33.87 -3.92
CA ASP A 184 -1.17 -34.81 -2.80
C ASP A 184 -2.49 -34.64 -2.06
N ARG A 185 -3.35 -35.64 -2.24
CA ARG A 185 -4.55 -35.89 -1.45
C ARG A 185 -4.18 -36.71 -0.21
#